data_AF-A0A3C0NF19-F1
#
_entry.id   AF-A0A3C0NF19-F1
#
_cell.length_a   1.000
_cell.length_b   1.000
_cell.length_c   1.000
_cell.angle_alpha   90.00
_cell.angle_beta   90.00
_cell.angle_gamma   90.00
#
_symmetry.space_group_name_H-M   'P 1'
#
loop_
_entity.id
_entity.type
_entity.pdbx_description
1 polymer ?
#
loop_
_entity_poly.entity_id
_entity_poly.type
_entity_poly.pdbx_seq_one_letter_code
_entity_poly.pdbx_strand_id
1 'polypeptide(L)'
;NQHSTSETNQSLTEAATKIQKLLQQLEQIYPINTPLEKQIVVIEVLKRIENNPTLKTWLVGALKGVSTESLKELIDHPLVNVLLAALEGYQEVD
;
A
#
# COMPACT_ATOMS: atom_id res chain seq x y z
N ASN A 1 16.76 26.42 -3.40
CA ASN A 1 16.29 25.05 -3.06
C ASN A 1 14.82 24.90 -3.40
N GLN A 2 14.46 24.32 -4.56
CA GLN A 2 13.07 24.03 -4.93
C GLN A 2 12.88 22.63 -5.58
N HIS A 3 13.83 21.70 -5.42
CA HIS A 3 13.77 20.40 -6.12
C HIS A 3 13.14 19.24 -5.33
N SER A 4 12.97 19.35 -4.01
CA SER A 4 12.59 18.19 -3.18
C SER A 4 11.07 17.94 -3.07
N THR A 5 10.24 18.92 -3.43
CA THR A 5 8.78 18.81 -3.29
C THR A 5 8.13 18.03 -4.44
N SER A 6 8.65 18.10 -5.65
CA SER A 6 8.09 17.37 -6.81
C SER A 6 8.31 15.85 -6.71
N GLU A 7 9.51 15.41 -6.33
CA GLU A 7 9.87 13.99 -6.28
C GLU A 7 9.12 13.22 -5.17
N THR A 8 8.89 13.89 -4.04
CA THR A 8 8.13 13.33 -2.91
C THR A 8 6.64 13.19 -3.25
N ASN A 9 6.04 14.20 -3.88
CA ASN A 9 4.63 14.14 -4.31
C ASN A 9 4.39 13.10 -5.41
N GLN A 10 5.37 12.91 -6.31
CA GLN A 10 5.33 11.85 -7.32
C GLN A 10 5.38 10.47 -6.68
N SER A 11 6.32 10.23 -5.76
CA SER A 11 6.44 8.95 -5.04
C SER A 11 5.19 8.63 -4.22
N LEU A 12 4.62 9.64 -3.54
CA LEU A 12 3.37 9.51 -2.77
C LEU A 12 2.18 9.11 -3.67
N THR A 13 1.98 9.81 -4.79
CA THR A 13 0.87 9.52 -5.72
C THR A 13 1.03 8.14 -6.37
N GLU A 14 2.26 7.76 -6.71
CA GLU A 14 2.55 6.45 -7.29
C GLU A 14 2.31 5.32 -6.29
N ALA A 15 2.77 5.49 -5.03
CA ALA A 15 2.50 4.57 -3.93
C ALA A 15 0.99 4.37 -3.71
N ALA A 16 0.24 5.47 -3.58
CA ALA A 16 -1.21 5.44 -3.43
C ALA A 16 -1.89 4.70 -4.60
N THR A 17 -1.53 5.04 -5.83
CA THR A 17 -2.08 4.43 -7.04
C THR A 17 -1.85 2.92 -7.08
N LYS A 18 -0.65 2.46 -6.71
CA LYS A 18 -0.31 1.04 -6.78
C LYS A 18 -0.97 0.23 -5.67
N ILE A 19 -1.05 0.77 -4.45
CA ILE A 19 -1.78 0.15 -3.34
C ILE A 19 -3.27 0.05 -3.70
N GLN A 20 -3.87 1.13 -4.21
CA GLN A 20 -5.27 1.13 -4.63
C GLN A 20 -5.53 0.07 -5.71
N LYS A 21 -4.66 -0.04 -6.72
CA LYS A 21 -4.79 -1.07 -7.76
C LYS A 21 -4.68 -2.49 -7.22
N LEU A 22 -3.77 -2.75 -6.28
CA LEU A 22 -3.61 -4.09 -5.67
C LEU A 22 -4.88 -4.50 -4.93
N LEU A 23 -5.45 -3.57 -4.16
CA LEU A 23 -6.70 -3.77 -3.43
C LEU A 23 -7.86 -4.04 -4.39
N GLN A 24 -8.07 -3.15 -5.38
CA GLN A 24 -9.12 -3.31 -6.39
C GLN A 24 -9.04 -4.64 -7.16
N GLN A 25 -7.82 -5.07 -7.52
CA GLN A 25 -7.61 -6.36 -8.18
C GLN A 25 -8.01 -7.56 -7.33
N LEU A 26 -7.87 -7.47 -6.00
CA LEU A 26 -8.27 -8.54 -5.09
C LEU A 26 -9.76 -8.53 -4.80
N GLU A 27 -10.41 -7.36 -4.76
CA GLU A 27 -11.85 -7.25 -4.57
C GLU A 27 -12.67 -7.88 -5.71
N GLN A 28 -12.09 -7.99 -6.91
CA GLN A 28 -12.71 -8.73 -8.02
C GLN A 28 -12.77 -10.25 -7.77
N ILE A 29 -11.94 -10.76 -6.85
CA ILE A 29 -11.75 -12.20 -6.61
C ILE A 29 -12.31 -12.58 -5.23
N TYR A 30 -12.20 -11.66 -4.26
CA TYR A 30 -12.59 -11.86 -2.88
C TYR A 30 -13.57 -10.75 -2.46
N PRO A 31 -14.79 -11.08 -2.00
CA PRO A 31 -15.69 -10.09 -1.43
C PRO A 31 -15.07 -9.43 -0.18
N ILE A 32 -15.63 -8.29 0.24
CA ILE A 32 -15.21 -7.53 1.44
C ILE A 32 -16.39 -7.20 2.38
N ASN A 33 -17.45 -8.00 2.35
CA ASN A 33 -18.70 -7.72 3.06
C ASN A 33 -18.60 -8.04 4.56
N THR A 34 -17.77 -9.01 4.93
CA THR A 34 -17.60 -9.47 6.32
C THR A 34 -16.19 -9.18 6.87
N PRO A 35 -16.01 -9.11 8.20
CA PRO A 35 -14.67 -8.93 8.79
C PRO A 35 -13.65 -10.01 8.39
N LEU A 36 -14.09 -11.25 8.17
CA LEU A 36 -13.21 -12.34 7.74
C LEU A 36 -12.76 -12.15 6.29
N GLU A 37 -13.69 -11.81 5.41
CA GLU A 37 -13.44 -11.50 4.00
C GLU A 37 -12.44 -10.35 3.83
N LYS A 38 -12.60 -9.28 4.60
CA LYS A 38 -11.67 -8.15 4.63
C LYS A 38 -10.25 -8.58 5.02
N GLN A 39 -10.12 -9.45 6.02
CA GLN A 39 -8.82 -9.99 6.44
C GLN A 39 -8.18 -10.86 5.35
N ILE A 40 -8.97 -11.69 4.68
CA ILE A 40 -8.50 -12.52 3.56
C ILE A 40 -7.91 -11.62 2.48
N VAL A 41 -8.59 -10.54 2.09
CA VAL A 41 -8.06 -9.60 1.09
C VAL A 41 -6.72 -9.01 1.52
N VAL A 42 -6.61 -8.52 2.77
CA VAL A 42 -5.34 -7.97 3.27
C VAL A 42 -4.22 -9.00 3.23
N ILE A 43 -4.48 -10.24 3.69
CA ILE A 43 -3.50 -11.34 3.66
C ILE A 43 -3.06 -11.63 2.22
N GLU A 44 -3.98 -11.65 1.26
CA GLU A 44 -3.65 -11.90 -0.15
C GLU A 44 -2.87 -10.75 -0.79
N VAL A 45 -3.11 -9.49 -0.38
CA VAL A 45 -2.24 -8.35 -0.78
C VAL A 45 -0.81 -8.61 -0.29
N LEU A 46 -0.65 -8.93 1.00
CA LEU A 46 0.66 -9.14 1.61
C LEU A 46 1.40 -10.30 0.92
N LYS A 47 0.72 -11.43 0.68
CA LYS A 47 1.29 -12.55 -0.09
C LYS A 47 1.74 -12.14 -1.48
N ARG A 48 0.98 -11.30 -2.20
CA ARG A 48 1.38 -10.81 -3.53
C ARG A 48 2.62 -9.94 -3.48
N ILE A 49 2.76 -9.14 -2.43
CA ILE A 49 3.95 -8.32 -2.19
C ILE A 49 5.14 -9.22 -1.85
N GLU A 50 4.98 -10.16 -0.93
CA GLU A 50 6.04 -11.08 -0.49
C GLU A 50 6.55 -11.99 -1.62
N ASN A 51 5.64 -12.52 -2.44
CA ASN A 51 5.99 -13.39 -3.57
C ASN A 51 6.52 -12.63 -4.80
N ASN A 52 6.53 -11.29 -4.77
CA ASN A 52 7.06 -10.47 -5.86
C ASN A 52 8.16 -9.54 -5.33
N PRO A 53 9.44 -9.97 -5.41
CA PRO A 53 10.57 -9.19 -4.91
C PRO A 53 10.66 -7.78 -5.49
N THR A 54 10.34 -7.63 -6.78
CA THR A 54 10.33 -6.31 -7.45
C THR A 54 9.25 -5.40 -6.84
N LEU A 55 8.06 -5.94 -6.60
CA LEU A 55 6.97 -5.18 -5.97
C LEU A 55 7.32 -4.82 -4.52
N LYS A 56 7.87 -5.77 -3.75
CA LYS A 56 8.30 -5.54 -2.37
C LYS A 56 9.33 -4.42 -2.28
N THR A 57 10.42 -4.51 -3.04
CA THR A 57 11.49 -3.50 -3.03
C THR A 57 10.96 -2.13 -3.46
N TRP A 58 10.15 -2.09 -4.52
CA TRP A 58 9.54 -0.84 -4.98
C TRP A 58 8.64 -0.24 -3.90
N LEU A 59 7.78 -1.05 -3.24
CA LEU A 59 6.84 -0.55 -2.25
C LEU A 59 7.56 -0.04 -1.00
N VAL A 60 8.55 -0.79 -0.50
CA VAL A 60 9.38 -0.31 0.62
C VAL A 60 10.07 1.01 0.26
N GLY A 61 10.65 1.11 -0.95
CA GLY A 61 11.29 2.34 -1.42
C GLY A 61 10.32 3.52 -1.58
N ALA A 62 9.16 3.29 -2.17
CA ALA A 62 8.14 4.31 -2.39
C ALA A 62 7.50 4.81 -1.09
N LEU A 63 7.44 3.94 -0.07
CA LEU A 63 6.97 4.29 1.27
C LEU A 63 8.05 4.98 2.12
N LYS A 64 9.34 4.94 1.73
CA LYS A 64 10.42 5.61 2.49
C LYS A 64 10.20 7.12 2.48
N GLY A 65 10.06 7.70 3.68
CA GLY A 65 9.85 9.14 3.84
C GLY A 65 8.44 9.61 3.49
N VAL A 66 7.53 8.70 3.12
CA VAL A 66 6.11 9.00 2.94
C VAL A 66 5.36 8.66 4.21
N SER A 67 4.59 9.61 4.75
CA SER A 67 3.77 9.33 5.93
C SER A 67 2.56 8.46 5.57
N THR A 68 2.21 7.51 6.44
CA THR A 68 1.01 6.68 6.24
C THR A 68 -0.27 7.51 6.22
N GLU A 69 -0.30 8.65 6.90
CA GLU A 69 -1.46 9.57 6.89
C GLU A 69 -1.68 10.19 5.51
N SER A 70 -0.63 10.70 4.86
CA SER A 70 -0.73 11.27 3.51
C SER A 70 -1.15 10.23 2.47
N LEU A 71 -0.80 8.95 2.66
CA LEU A 71 -1.25 7.87 1.79
C LEU A 71 -2.74 7.56 1.97
N LYS A 72 -3.24 7.58 3.21
CA LYS A 72 -4.68 7.36 3.48
C LYS A 72 -5.54 8.41 2.79
N GLU A 73 -5.09 9.67 2.74
CA GLU A 73 -5.83 10.76 2.08
C GLU A 73 -5.97 10.56 0.57
N LEU A 74 -5.08 9.78 -0.06
CA LEU A 74 -5.06 9.55 -1.50
C LEU A 74 -5.67 8.20 -1.93
N ILE A 75 -5.92 7.30 -0.98
CA ILE A 75 -6.42 5.95 -1.27
C ILE A 75 -7.85 5.85 -0.74
N ASP A 76 -8.81 5.84 -1.65
CA ASP A 76 -10.22 5.67 -1.32
C ASP A 76 -10.57 4.18 -1.22
N HIS A 77 -10.21 3.56 -0.08
CA HIS A 77 -10.44 2.13 0.12
C HIS A 77 -10.68 1.75 1.58
N PRO A 78 -11.73 0.97 1.91
CA PRO A 78 -12.05 0.61 3.30
C PRO A 78 -10.98 -0.24 4.01
N LEU A 79 -10.09 -0.87 3.23
CA LEU A 79 -8.98 -1.68 3.75
C LEU A 79 -7.64 -0.94 3.86
N VAL A 80 -7.56 0.33 3.42
CA VAL A 80 -6.28 1.04 3.38
C VAL A 80 -5.61 1.14 4.75
N ASN A 81 -6.39 1.43 5.80
CA ASN A 81 -5.85 1.59 7.15
C ASN A 81 -5.21 0.30 7.67
N VAL A 82 -5.86 -0.84 7.42
CA VAL A 82 -5.38 -2.16 7.87
C VAL A 82 -4.16 -2.58 7.06
N LEU A 83 -4.18 -2.36 5.75
CA LEU A 83 -3.05 -2.69 4.88
C LEU A 83 -1.82 -1.84 5.22
N LEU A 84 -1.96 -0.52 5.36
CA LEU A 84 -0.82 0.35 5.68
C LEU A 84 -0.18 -0.02 7.02
N ALA A 85 -0.98 -0.31 8.05
CA ALA A 85 -0.45 -0.79 9.33
C ALA A 85 0.34 -2.09 9.20
N ALA A 86 -0.10 -3.01 8.33
CA ALA A 86 0.66 -4.23 8.05
C ALA A 86 1.96 -3.95 7.26
N LEU A 87 1.95 -2.94 6.37
CA LEU A 87 3.11 -2.54 5.58
C LEU A 87 4.16 -1.77 6.38
N GLU A 88 3.77 -1.06 7.45
CA GLU A 88 4.69 -0.39 8.38
C GLU A 88 5.70 -1.39 8.96
N GLY A 89 5.28 -2.63 9.24
CA GLY A 89 6.18 -3.71 9.69
C GLY A 89 7.25 -4.13 8.67
N TYR A 90 7.11 -3.78 7.38
CA TYR A 90 8.17 -3.98 6.38
C TYR A 90 9.17 -2.83 6.30
N GLN A 91 8.87 -1.66 6.90
CA GLN A 91 9.78 -0.51 6.90
C GLN A 91 10.86 -0.59 7.99
N GLU A 92 10.66 -1.42 9.01
CA GLU A 92 11.60 -1.62 10.12
C GLU A 92 12.72 -2.62 9.82
N VAL A 93 12.77 -3.19 8.60
CA VAL A 93 13.82 -4.13 8.21
C VAL A 93 15.02 -3.35 7.66
N ASP A 94 15.93 -2.99 8.57
CA ASP A 94 17.30 -2.53 8.27
C ASP A 94 18.19 -3.72 7.86
#